data_AF-A0A7S1R5E2-F1
#
_entry.id   AF-A0A7S1R5E2-F1
#
_cell.length_a   1.000
_cell.length_b   1.000
_cell.length_c   1.000
_cell.angle_alpha   90.00
_cell.angle_beta   90.00
_cell.angle_gamma   90.00
#
_symmetry.space_group_name_H-M   'P 1'
#
loop_
_entity.id
_entity.type
_entity.pdbx_description
1 polymer ?
#
loop_
_entity_poly.entity_id
_entity_poly.type
_entity_poly.pdbx_seq_one_letter_code
_entity_poly.pdbx_strand_id
1 'polypeptide(L)'
;CLARMPPHTQIQPHSDNTNFLLTAHLGLEVAEGCTLHVGEWAREWRNGQAMVFDHSYIHSASNDSERDRYVLVFRFYHPGCTDEECYALSYLALLLESVLRHGRAG
;
A
#
# COMPACT_ATOMS: atom_id res chain seq x y z
N CYS A 1 2.78 -8.42 -0.53
CA CYS A 1 1.57 -8.87 -1.26
C CYS A 1 1.74 -8.54 -2.74
N LEU A 2 1.42 -9.48 -3.64
CA LEU A 2 1.37 -9.19 -5.08
C LEU A 2 0.04 -8.51 -5.41
N ALA A 3 0.08 -7.34 -6.05
CA ALA A 3 -1.12 -6.59 -6.42
C ALA A 3 -1.23 -6.45 -7.94
N ARG A 4 -2.36 -6.91 -8.48
CA ARG A 4 -2.72 -6.79 -9.91
C ARG A 4 -3.76 -5.70 -10.08
N MET A 5 -3.60 -4.89 -11.12
CA MET A 5 -4.58 -3.91 -11.55
C MET A 5 -4.88 -4.09 -13.05
N PRO A 6 -6.12 -4.43 -13.43
CA PRO A 6 -6.47 -4.68 -14.83
C PRO A 6 -6.36 -3.44 -15.74
N PRO A 7 -6.31 -3.62 -17.08
CA PRO A 7 -6.44 -2.54 -18.05
C PRO A 7 -7.68 -1.68 -17.79
N HIS A 8 -7.55 -0.38 -18.07
CA HIS A 8 -8.65 0.61 -18.00
C HIS A 8 -9.40 0.62 -16.66
N THR A 9 -8.67 0.47 -15.57
CA THR A 9 -9.25 0.53 -14.21
C THR A 9 -8.73 1.72 -13.42
N GLN A 10 -9.51 2.11 -12.43
CA GLN A 10 -9.16 3.17 -11.50
C GLN A 10 -9.56 2.79 -10.08
N ILE A 11 -8.65 3.01 -9.14
CA ILE A 11 -8.94 3.02 -7.71
C ILE A 11 -9.23 4.47 -7.32
N GLN A 12 -10.42 4.71 -6.78
CA GLN A 12 -10.86 6.05 -6.39
C GLN A 12 -10.01 6.62 -5.25
N PRO A 13 -9.93 7.97 -5.11
CA PRO A 13 -9.19 8.60 -4.02
C PRO A 13 -9.66 8.13 -2.64
N HIS A 14 -8.72 7.66 -1.82
CA HIS A 14 -8.97 7.19 -0.46
C HIS A 14 -7.73 7.38 0.43
N SER A 15 -7.88 7.14 1.73
CA SER A 15 -6.78 7.07 2.69
C SER A 15 -6.96 5.85 3.58
N ASP A 16 -5.85 5.21 3.94
CA ASP A 16 -5.84 4.05 4.83
C ASP A 16 -5.83 4.47 6.31
N ASN A 17 -5.85 5.78 6.61
CA ASN A 17 -5.89 6.35 7.97
C ASN A 17 -4.82 5.78 8.93
N THR A 18 -3.65 5.43 8.39
CA THR A 18 -2.58 4.76 9.12
C THR A 18 -1.24 5.44 8.82
N ASN A 19 -0.81 6.36 9.69
CA ASN A 19 0.40 7.17 9.50
C ASN A 19 1.68 6.55 10.09
N PHE A 20 1.57 5.50 10.89
CA PHE A 20 2.72 4.78 11.45
C PHE A 20 3.32 3.74 10.49
N LEU A 21 2.72 3.56 9.30
CA LEU A 21 3.23 2.71 8.24
C LEU A 21 3.44 3.52 6.96
N LEU A 22 4.55 3.24 6.27
CA LEU A 22 4.76 3.63 4.89
C LEU A 22 4.48 2.44 3.97
N THR A 23 4.03 2.74 2.76
CA THR A 23 3.78 1.74 1.72
C THR A 23 4.81 1.88 0.61
N ALA A 24 5.35 0.76 0.16
CA ALA A 24 6.22 0.70 -1.01
C ALA A 24 5.67 -0.22 -2.07
N HIS A 25 5.72 0.27 -3.32
CA HIS A 25 5.36 -0.46 -4.52
C HIS A 25 6.60 -0.68 -5.39
N LEU A 26 6.99 -1.93 -5.59
CA LEU A 26 8.00 -2.31 -6.58
C LEU A 26 7.30 -2.71 -7.88
N GLY A 27 7.60 -2.02 -8.98
CA GLY A 27 7.09 -2.38 -10.30
C GLY A 27 7.68 -3.71 -10.79
N LEU A 28 6.83 -4.69 -11.09
CA LEU A 28 7.26 -6.00 -11.61
C LEU A 28 6.98 -6.12 -13.11
N GLU A 29 5.73 -5.85 -13.50
CA GLU A 29 5.30 -5.79 -14.88
C GLU A 29 4.29 -4.64 -15.02
N VAL A 30 4.76 -3.53 -15.56
CA VAL A 30 4.02 -2.26 -15.66
C VAL A 30 4.24 -1.70 -17.06
N ALA A 31 3.14 -1.40 -17.76
CA ALA A 31 3.15 -0.63 -19.00
C ALA A 31 3.07 0.88 -18.71
N GLU A 32 3.35 1.70 -19.73
CA GLU A 32 3.13 3.16 -19.66
C GLU A 32 1.64 3.47 -19.42
N GLY A 33 1.34 4.58 -18.75
CA GLY A 33 -0.04 4.96 -18.41
C GLY A 33 -0.57 4.34 -17.11
N CYS A 34 0.29 3.76 -16.27
CA CYS A 34 -0.06 3.35 -14.91
C CYS A 34 0.41 4.40 -13.89
N THR A 35 -0.53 5.17 -13.32
CA THR A 35 -0.19 6.33 -12.47
C THR A 35 -0.65 6.16 -11.03
N LEU A 36 0.22 6.51 -10.09
CA LEU A 36 -0.09 6.71 -8.67
C LEU A 36 -0.21 8.20 -8.38
N HIS A 37 -1.32 8.60 -7.78
CA HIS A 37 -1.49 9.94 -7.21
C HIS A 37 -1.46 9.87 -5.69
N VAL A 38 -0.70 10.74 -5.04
CA VAL A 38 -0.61 10.89 -3.57
C VAL A 38 -0.59 12.38 -3.25
N GLY A 39 -1.70 12.89 -2.70
CA GLY A 39 -1.92 14.33 -2.57
C GLY A 39 -1.77 15.03 -3.94
N GLU A 40 -0.92 16.04 -3.99
CA GLU A 40 -0.63 16.82 -5.21
C GLU A 40 0.37 16.15 -6.17
N TRP A 41 0.95 15.00 -5.79
CA TRP A 41 1.99 14.35 -6.57
C TRP A 41 1.44 13.21 -7.42
N ALA A 42 1.79 13.21 -8.71
CA ALA A 42 1.53 12.11 -9.64
C ALA A 42 2.85 11.48 -10.10
N ARG A 43 2.95 10.15 -10.07
CA ARG A 43 4.12 9.38 -10.53
C ARG A 43 3.67 8.08 -11.19
N GLU A 44 4.30 7.73 -12.30
CA GLU A 44 4.11 6.43 -12.93
C GLU A 44 5.04 5.37 -12.32
N TRP A 45 4.54 4.13 -12.23
CA TRP A 45 5.39 3.01 -11.85
C TRP A 45 6.37 2.65 -12.97
N ARG A 46 7.54 2.13 -12.59
CA ARG A 46 8.56 1.65 -13.53
C ARG A 46 9.04 0.27 -13.11
N ASN A 47 9.25 -0.61 -14.09
CA ASN A 47 9.73 -1.97 -13.84
C ASN A 47 11.10 -1.95 -13.13
N GLY A 48 11.24 -2.74 -12.07
CA GLY A 48 12.45 -2.82 -11.25
C GLY A 48 12.67 -1.64 -10.30
N GLN A 49 11.76 -0.65 -10.26
CA GLN A 49 11.89 0.51 -9.37
C GLN A 49 10.84 0.48 -8.26
N ALA A 50 11.30 0.84 -7.05
CA ALA A 50 10.44 0.99 -5.90
C ALA A 50 10.02 2.46 -5.73
N MET A 51 8.74 2.67 -5.46
CA MET A 51 8.19 3.94 -5.00
C MET A 51 7.70 3.78 -3.57
N VAL A 52 8.13 4.67 -2.68
CA VAL A 52 7.66 4.73 -1.29
C VAL A 52 6.75 5.94 -1.15
N PHE A 53 5.60 5.75 -0.50
CA PHE A 53 4.68 6.83 -0.20
C PHE A 53 3.96 6.59 1.11
N ASP A 54 3.50 7.69 1.71
CA ASP A 54 2.64 7.65 2.88
C ASP A 54 1.17 7.53 2.45
N HIS A 55 0.63 6.33 2.61
CA HIS A 55 -0.76 6.01 2.31
C HIS A 55 -1.79 6.58 3.31
N SER A 56 -1.37 7.29 4.36
CA SER A 56 -2.29 8.09 5.19
C SER A 56 -2.76 9.35 4.46
N TYR A 57 -2.03 9.80 3.44
CA TYR A 57 -2.49 10.85 2.55
C TYR A 57 -3.52 10.31 1.55
N ILE A 58 -4.38 11.19 1.05
CA ILE A 58 -5.33 10.83 0.00
C ILE A 58 -4.53 10.36 -1.23
N HIS A 59 -4.83 9.16 -1.70
CA HIS A 59 -4.16 8.57 -2.85
C HIS A 59 -5.13 7.80 -3.74
N SER A 60 -4.79 7.72 -5.02
CA SER A 60 -5.54 7.00 -6.05
C SER A 60 -4.59 6.37 -7.06
N ALA A 61 -5.08 5.41 -7.82
CA ALA A 61 -4.29 4.74 -8.85
C ALA A 61 -5.11 4.58 -10.14
N SER A 62 -4.47 4.74 -11.29
CA SER A 62 -5.03 4.38 -12.59
C SER A 62 -4.14 3.38 -13.32
N ASN A 63 -4.77 2.57 -14.16
CA ASN A 63 -4.11 1.82 -15.21
C ASN A 63 -4.87 2.11 -16.50
N ASP A 64 -4.37 3.07 -17.26
CA ASP A 64 -4.94 3.52 -18.54
C ASP A 64 -4.32 2.76 -19.73
N SER A 65 -3.54 1.71 -19.45
CA SER A 65 -2.88 0.88 -20.44
C SER A 65 -3.75 -0.31 -20.87
N GLU A 66 -3.37 -0.96 -21.97
CA GLU A 66 -3.99 -2.20 -22.47
C GLU A 66 -3.50 -3.47 -21.76
N ARG A 67 -2.66 -3.35 -20.72
CA ARG A 67 -2.05 -4.48 -20.03
C ARG A 67 -2.35 -4.46 -18.53
N ASP A 68 -2.35 -5.65 -17.93
CA ASP A 68 -2.37 -5.75 -16.47
C ASP A 68 -1.11 -5.09 -15.88
N ARG A 69 -1.27 -4.40 -14.76
CA ARG A 69 -0.17 -3.86 -13.97
C ARG A 69 0.05 -4.70 -12.72
N TYR A 70 1.24 -5.27 -12.58
CA TYR A 70 1.68 -6.04 -11.42
C TYR A 70 2.74 -5.28 -10.62
N VAL A 71 2.46 -5.08 -9.33
CA VAL A 71 3.41 -4.49 -8.37
C VAL A 71 3.51 -5.37 -7.13
N LEU A 72 4.69 -5.42 -6.51
CA LEU A 72 4.85 -5.98 -5.17
C LEU A 72 4.64 -4.87 -4.14
N VAL A 73 3.66 -5.06 -3.27
CA VAL A 73 3.31 -4.15 -2.18
C VAL A 73 3.89 -4.67 -0.87
N PHE A 74 4.61 -3.83 -0.16
CA PHE A 74 5.06 -4.09 1.21
C PHE A 74 4.92 -2.83 2.06
N ARG A 75 4.66 -3.03 3.35
CA ARG A 75 4.51 -1.96 4.33
C ARG A 75 5.58 -2.12 5.40
N PHE A 76 6.08 -1.00 5.90
CA PHE A 76 7.06 -0.96 6.97
C PHE A 76 6.80 0.25 7.86
N TYR A 77 7.30 0.20 9.10
CA TYR A 77 7.11 1.28 10.05
C TYR A 77 7.69 2.59 9.53
N HIS A 78 6.96 3.68 9.78
CA HIS A 78 7.46 5.02 9.50
C HIS A 78 8.76 5.23 10.29
N PRO A 79 9.83 5.80 9.69
CA PRO A 79 11.13 5.94 10.36
C PRO A 79 11.12 6.85 11.59
N GLY A 80 10.03 7.59 11.78
CA GLY A 80 9.77 8.38 12.99
C GLY A 80 9.15 7.60 14.15
N CYS A 81 8.78 6.33 13.96
CA CYS A 81 8.31 5.49 15.06
C CYS A 81 9.49 5.01 15.92
N THR A 82 9.33 5.02 17.24
CA THR A 82 10.32 4.43 18.14
C THR A 82 10.24 2.89 18.14
N ASP A 83 11.27 2.23 18.64
CA ASP A 83 11.27 0.77 18.79
C ASP A 83 10.14 0.31 19.74
N GLU A 84 9.87 1.07 20.81
CA GLU A 84 8.77 0.79 21.74
C GLU A 84 7.40 0.93 21.06
N GLU A 85 7.22 1.95 20.22
CA GLU A 85 5.99 2.11 19.43
C GLU A 85 5.81 0.96 18.44
N CYS A 86 6.87 0.59 17.71
CA CYS A 86 6.85 -0.53 16.78
C CYS A 86 6.50 -1.85 17.49
N TYR A 87 7.10 -2.09 18.66
CA TYR A 87 6.80 -3.26 19.50
C TYR A 87 5.35 -3.26 19.97
N ALA A 88 4.86 -2.14 20.52
CA ALA A 88 3.50 -2.01 21.02
C ALA A 88 2.47 -2.23 19.92
N LEU A 89 2.69 -1.66 18.72
CA LEU A 89 1.82 -1.83 17.55
C LEU A 89 1.84 -3.28 17.03
N SER A 90 3.01 -3.90 16.96
CA SER A 90 3.15 -5.32 16.60
C SER A 90 2.39 -6.22 17.58
N TYR A 91 2.57 -5.98 18.88
CA TYR A 91 1.90 -6.73 19.93
C TYR A 91 0.37 -6.56 19.88
N LEU A 92 -0.11 -5.31 19.69
CA LEU A 92 -1.52 -5.02 19.53
C LEU A 92 -2.12 -5.75 18.32
N ALA A 93 -1.44 -5.74 17.18
CA ALA A 93 -1.90 -6.46 15.98
C ALA A 93 -2.06 -7.97 16.25
N LEU A 94 -1.05 -8.59 16.88
CA LEU A 94 -1.11 -10.02 17.26
C LEU A 94 -2.25 -10.32 18.24
N LEU A 95 -2.47 -9.43 19.21
CA LEU A 95 -3.55 -9.57 20.18
C LEU A 95 -4.92 -9.47 19.50
N LEU A 96 -5.12 -8.47 18.64
CA LEU A 96 -6.36 -8.28 17.90
C LEU A 96 -6.67 -9.48 17.01
N GLU A 97 -5.68 -10.00 16.27
CA GLU A 97 -5.87 -11.22 15.50
C GLU A 97 -6.26 -12.42 16.37
N SER A 98 -5.64 -12.57 17.54
CA SER A 98 -5.97 -13.63 18.49
C SER A 98 -7.43 -13.50 18.95
N VAL A 99 -7.86 -12.31 19.38
CA VAL A 99 -9.24 -12.05 19.82
C VAL A 99 -10.24 -12.31 18.70
N LEU A 100 -9.98 -11.84 17.48
CA LEU A 100 -10.87 -12.04 16.34
C LEU A 100 -10.99 -13.51 15.92
N ARG A 101 -9.92 -14.30 16.05
CA ARG A 101 -9.94 -15.75 15.80
C ARG A 101 -10.78 -16.49 16.85
N HIS A 102 -10.62 -16.16 18.14
CA HIS A 102 -11.33 -16.84 19.23
C HIS A 102 -12.78 -16.36 19.41
N GLY A 103 -13.07 -15.09 19.11
CA GLY A 103 -14.42 -14.53 19.18
C GLY A 103 -15.36 -15.00 18.06
N ARG A 104 -14.83 -15.65 17.01
CA ARG A 104 -15.61 -16.29 15.93
C ARG A 104 -15.96 -17.75 16.20
N ALA A 105 -15.44 -18.34 17.27
CA ALA A 105 -15.66 -19.74 17.65
C ALA A 105 -16.75 -19.92 18.73
N GLY A 106 -17.48 -18.85 19.09
CA GLY A 106 -18.55 -18.83 20.08
C GLY A 106 -19.86 -18.31 19.51
#